data_AF-A0A0D1KU85-F1
#
_entry.id   AF-A0A0D1KU85-F1
#
_cell.length_a   1.000
_cell.length_b   1.000
_cell.length_c   1.000
_cell.angle_alpha   90.00
_cell.angle_beta   90.00
_cell.angle_gamma   90.00
#
_symmetry.space_group_name_H-M   'P 1'
#
loop_
_entity.id
_entity.type
_entity.pdbx_description
1 polymer ?
#
loop_
_entity_poly.entity_id
_entity_poly.type
_entity_poly.pdbx_seq_one_letter_code
_entity_poly.pdbx_strand_id
1 'polypeptide(L)'
;MIGQLISDFYIYYFDFTEQTAGHPTVGTLIFITMLLTGFGVYDRMAQFGGAGTAVPVTGFGNAVISPAIEHRTEGFVLGVGGNMFKLAGAVILFGVFSAFVIALIKTTLIQWGGL
;
A
#
# COMPACT_ATOMS: atom_id res chain seq x y z
N MET A 1 11.85 11.75 -0.87
CA MET A 1 11.80 12.98 -0.06
C MET A 1 10.54 13.07 0.79
N ILE A 2 9.32 13.04 0.24
CA ILE A 2 8.08 13.11 1.05
C ILE A 2 7.92 11.91 2.01
N GLY A 3 8.13 10.68 1.55
CA GLY A 3 8.08 9.50 2.44
C GLY A 3 9.15 9.53 3.52
N GLN A 4 10.31 10.14 3.25
CA GLN A 4 11.40 10.27 4.22
C GLN A 4 11.00 11.24 5.34
N LEU A 5 10.39 12.39 5.00
CA LEU A 5 9.86 13.34 5.97
C LEU A 5 8.80 12.72 6.89
N ILE A 6 7.95 11.84 6.36
CA ILE A 6 6.95 11.13 7.16
C ILE A 6 7.63 10.10 8.08
N SER A 7 8.63 9.37 7.60
CA SER A 7 9.43 8.48 8.44
C SER A 7 10.15 9.22 9.55
N ASP A 8 10.79 10.35 9.24
CA ASP A 8 11.50 11.18 10.22
C ASP A 8 10.52 11.73 11.27
N PHE A 9 9.30 12.08 10.88
CA PHE A 9 8.23 12.45 11.81
C PHE A 9 7.89 11.30 12.77
N TYR A 10 7.76 10.07 12.30
CA TYR A 10 7.51 8.91 13.17
C TYR A 10 8.70 8.59 14.09
N ILE A 11 9.92 8.75 13.60
CA ILE A 11 11.14 8.54 14.40
C ILE A 11 11.25 9.61 15.50
N TYR A 12 10.97 10.88 15.17
CA TYR A 12 11.17 12.00 16.08
C TYR A 12 10.06 12.17 17.12
N TYR A 13 8.81 11.84 16.76
CA TYR A 13 7.64 12.07 17.63
C TYR A 13 7.01 10.80 18.22
N PHE A 14 7.29 9.61 17.67
CA PHE A 14 6.61 8.37 18.05
C PHE A 14 7.55 7.24 18.49
N ASP A 15 8.80 7.55 18.88
CA ASP A 15 9.80 6.58 19.38
C ASP A 15 10.02 5.37 18.44
N PHE A 16 9.78 5.55 17.14
CA PHE A 16 10.06 4.52 16.14
C PHE A 16 11.54 4.54 15.76
N THR A 17 12.08 3.35 15.48
CA THR A 17 13.42 3.20 14.89
C THR A 17 13.36 3.32 13.37
N GLU A 18 14.48 3.58 12.70
CA GLU A 18 14.54 3.60 11.22
C GLU A 18 13.98 2.32 10.58
N GLN A 19 14.14 1.16 11.23
CA GLN A 19 13.60 -0.11 10.74
C GLN A 19 12.09 -0.24 10.92
N THR A 20 11.51 0.38 11.96
CA THR A 20 10.09 0.21 12.30
C THR A 20 9.21 1.34 11.76
N ALA A 21 9.79 2.52 11.52
CA ALA A 21 9.10 3.70 10.96
C ALA A 21 8.61 3.48 9.52
N GLY A 22 9.17 2.52 8.78
CA GLY A 22 8.73 2.21 7.42
C GLY A 22 7.25 1.80 7.33
N HIS A 23 6.76 1.00 8.28
CA HIS A 23 5.37 0.54 8.29
C HIS A 23 4.34 1.68 8.42
N PRO A 24 4.42 2.57 9.43
CA PRO A 24 3.47 3.68 9.56
C PRO A 24 3.61 4.72 8.44
N THR A 25 4.82 4.93 7.91
CA THR A 25 5.03 5.81 6.75
C THR A 25 4.28 5.32 5.51
N VAL A 26 4.43 4.04 5.18
CA VAL A 26 3.75 3.42 4.04
C VAL A 26 2.23 3.48 4.22
N GLY A 27 1.72 3.17 5.43
CA GLY A 27 0.30 3.26 5.74
C GLY A 27 -0.26 4.67 5.57
N THR A 28 0.48 5.69 6.03
CA THR A 28 0.06 7.10 5.92
C THR A 28 0.03 7.58 4.48
N LEU A 29 1.02 7.19 3.67
CA LEU A 29 1.05 7.52 2.25
C LEU A 29 -0.14 6.90 1.49
N ILE A 30 -0.49 5.64 1.80
CA ILE A 30 -1.69 4.99 1.25
C ILE A 30 -2.93 5.77 1.64
N PHE A 31 -3.08 6.09 2.93
CA PHE A 31 -4.25 6.79 3.45
C PHE A 31 -4.45 8.16 2.79
N ILE A 32 -3.39 8.97 2.72
CA ILE A 32 -3.42 10.29 2.06
C ILE A 32 -3.80 10.12 0.58
N THR A 33 -3.23 9.12 -0.09
CA THR A 33 -3.54 8.86 -1.49
C THR A 33 -5.01 8.49 -1.69
N MET A 34 -5.53 7.57 -0.88
CA MET A 34 -6.93 7.15 -0.94
C MET A 34 -7.90 8.33 -0.74
N LEU A 35 -7.58 9.23 0.20
CA LEU A 35 -8.34 10.47 0.39
C LEU A 35 -8.26 11.38 -0.84
N LEU A 36 -7.06 11.65 -1.36
CA LEU A 36 -6.86 12.52 -2.52
C LEU A 36 -7.52 11.95 -3.79
N THR A 37 -7.52 10.63 -3.97
CA THR A 37 -8.25 9.94 -5.06
C THR A 37 -9.75 10.06 -4.85
N GLY A 38 -10.25 9.87 -3.63
CA GLY A 38 -11.65 10.11 -3.27
C GLY A 38 -12.15 11.52 -3.57
N PHE A 39 -11.29 12.54 -3.37
CA PHE A 39 -11.59 13.93 -3.70
C PHE A 39 -11.35 14.29 -5.18
N GLY A 40 -10.86 13.36 -6.02
CA GLY A 40 -10.59 13.59 -7.44
C GLY A 40 -9.39 14.50 -7.73
N VAL A 41 -8.56 14.76 -6.72
CA VAL A 41 -7.36 15.63 -6.83
C VAL A 41 -6.13 14.81 -7.23
N TYR A 42 -6.06 13.56 -6.77
CA TYR A 42 -4.90 12.70 -7.00
C TYR A 42 -4.63 12.46 -8.49
N ASP A 43 -5.65 12.18 -9.31
CA ASP A 43 -5.44 11.89 -10.74
C ASP A 43 -4.83 13.08 -11.49
N ARG A 44 -5.26 14.29 -11.12
CA ARG A 44 -4.71 15.55 -11.65
C ARG A 44 -3.27 15.77 -11.21
N MET A 45 -2.95 15.48 -9.96
CA MET A 45 -1.59 15.54 -9.43
C MET A 45 -0.68 14.46 -10.04
N ALA A 46 -1.20 13.26 -10.26
CA ALA A 46 -0.45 12.15 -10.84
C ALA A 46 -0.11 12.39 -12.31
N GLN A 47 -1.03 13.01 -13.07
CA GLN A 47 -0.77 13.45 -14.45
C GLN A 47 0.28 14.57 -14.51
N PHE A 48 0.30 15.48 -13.53
CA PHE A 48 1.25 16.59 -13.50
C PHE A 48 2.63 16.21 -12.90
N GLY A 49 2.64 15.32 -11.90
CA GLY A 49 3.84 14.82 -11.20
C GLY A 49 4.54 13.66 -11.90
N GLY A 50 3.96 13.11 -12.97
CA GLY A 50 4.52 12.02 -13.76
C GLY A 50 4.66 10.71 -12.99
N ALA A 51 5.47 9.78 -13.53
CA ALA A 51 5.66 8.44 -13.00
C ALA A 51 6.14 8.41 -11.53
N GLY A 52 6.77 9.48 -11.04
CA GLY A 52 7.28 9.62 -9.67
C GLY A 52 6.21 9.72 -8.58
N THR A 53 5.04 10.29 -8.88
CA THR A 53 3.90 10.33 -7.95
C THR A 53 3.10 9.02 -7.92
N ALA A 54 3.30 8.15 -8.91
CA ALA A 54 2.68 6.82 -9.01
C ALA A 54 3.54 5.69 -8.39
N VAL A 55 4.70 6.02 -7.82
CA VAL A 55 5.67 5.10 -7.19
C VAL A 55 5.00 4.35 -6.01
N PRO A 56 5.29 3.06 -5.82
CA PRO A 56 4.31 1.97 -5.98
C PRO A 56 3.13 1.97 -4.98
N VAL A 57 3.29 2.60 -3.82
CA VAL A 57 2.30 2.52 -2.74
C VAL A 57 1.13 3.50 -2.93
N THR A 58 1.43 4.69 -3.45
CA THR A 58 0.40 5.69 -3.79
C THR A 58 -0.38 5.24 -5.03
N GLY A 59 0.31 4.71 -6.03
CA GLY A 59 -0.32 4.07 -7.20
C GLY A 59 -1.28 2.93 -6.83
N PHE A 60 -0.89 2.09 -5.86
CA PHE A 60 -1.78 1.06 -5.32
C PHE A 60 -3.05 1.64 -4.67
N GLY A 61 -2.92 2.66 -3.84
CA GLY A 61 -4.07 3.32 -3.21
C GLY A 61 -5.07 3.88 -4.22
N ASN A 62 -4.59 4.53 -5.28
CA ASN A 62 -5.43 5.01 -6.38
C ASN A 62 -6.12 3.83 -7.09
N ALA A 63 -5.35 2.82 -7.50
CA ALA A 63 -5.88 1.70 -8.26
C ALA A 63 -6.94 0.89 -7.50
N VAL A 64 -6.95 0.93 -6.15
CA VAL A 64 -8.01 0.34 -5.33
C VAL A 64 -9.25 1.25 -5.26
N ILE A 65 -9.08 2.56 -5.11
CA ILE A 65 -10.18 3.50 -4.86
C ILE A 65 -10.89 3.95 -6.15
N SER A 66 -10.17 4.13 -7.25
CA SER A 66 -10.75 4.59 -8.52
C SER A 66 -11.85 3.66 -9.04
N PRO A 67 -11.67 2.31 -9.10
CA PRO A 67 -12.74 1.39 -9.46
C PRO A 67 -13.90 1.40 -8.47
N ALA A 68 -13.62 1.64 -7.19
CA ALA A 68 -14.62 1.71 -6.12
C ALA A 68 -15.57 2.91 -6.30
N ILE A 69 -15.04 4.03 -6.79
CA ILE A 69 -15.82 5.23 -7.11
C ILE A 69 -16.63 5.03 -8.39
N GLU A 70 -15.99 4.48 -9.43
CA GLU A 70 -16.62 4.26 -10.74
C GLU A 70 -17.79 3.27 -10.68
N HIS A 71 -17.62 2.17 -9.95
CA HIS A 71 -18.64 1.11 -9.82
C HIS A 71 -19.56 1.32 -8.62
N ARG A 72 -19.59 2.52 -8.04
CA ARG A 72 -20.45 2.83 -6.88
C ARG A 72 -21.94 2.64 -7.18
N THR A 73 -22.36 2.85 -8.43
CA THR A 73 -23.74 2.66 -8.88
C THR A 73 -24.21 1.21 -8.82
N GLU A 74 -23.28 0.25 -8.77
CA GLU A 74 -23.56 -1.18 -8.62
C GLU A 74 -23.79 -1.60 -7.15
N GLY A 75 -23.78 -0.63 -6.23
CA GLY A 75 -24.00 -0.83 -4.80
C GLY A 75 -22.73 -1.09 -4.01
N PHE A 76 -22.85 -1.05 -2.67
CA PHE A 76 -21.69 -1.09 -1.78
C PHE A 76 -20.99 -2.45 -1.72
N VAL A 77 -21.72 -3.55 -1.88
CA VAL A 77 -21.15 -4.91 -1.75
C VAL A 77 -20.54 -5.37 -3.07
N LEU A 78 -21.35 -5.40 -4.13
CA LEU A 78 -20.94 -5.92 -5.44
C LEU A 78 -20.09 -4.91 -6.23
N GLY A 79 -20.47 -3.64 -6.19
CA GLY A 79 -19.75 -2.55 -6.86
C GLY A 79 -18.50 -2.09 -6.13
N VAL A 80 -18.69 -1.47 -4.96
CA VAL A 80 -17.57 -0.87 -4.20
C VAL A 80 -16.65 -1.95 -3.62
N GLY A 81 -17.19 -2.84 -2.77
CA GLY A 81 -16.41 -3.87 -2.09
C GLY A 81 -15.78 -4.88 -3.07
N GLY A 82 -16.56 -5.37 -4.03
CA GLY A 82 -16.11 -6.33 -5.04
C GLY A 82 -14.94 -5.81 -5.87
N ASN A 83 -15.01 -4.57 -6.38
CA ASN A 83 -13.95 -4.03 -7.22
C ASN A 83 -12.70 -3.60 -6.42
N MET A 84 -12.86 -3.12 -5.17
CA MET A 84 -11.71 -2.91 -4.26
C MET A 84 -10.96 -4.22 -3.99
N PHE A 85 -11.70 -5.31 -3.76
CA PHE A 85 -11.10 -6.60 -3.40
C PHE A 85 -10.47 -7.33 -4.59
N LYS A 86 -10.93 -7.10 -5.83
CA LYS A 86 -10.28 -7.69 -7.02
C LYS A 86 -8.79 -7.34 -7.09
N LEU A 87 -8.44 -6.07 -6.87
CA LEU A 87 -7.04 -5.64 -6.89
C LEU A 87 -6.33 -5.95 -5.57
N ALA A 88 -6.91 -5.55 -4.44
CA ALA A 88 -6.29 -5.73 -3.13
C ALA A 88 -6.13 -7.21 -2.75
N GLY A 89 -7.13 -8.03 -3.07
CA GLY A 89 -7.15 -9.47 -2.79
C GLY A 89 -6.05 -10.22 -3.53
N ALA A 90 -5.79 -9.90 -4.81
CA ALA A 90 -4.69 -10.49 -5.56
C ALA A 90 -3.33 -10.16 -4.93
N VAL A 91 -3.11 -8.89 -4.57
CA VAL A 91 -1.86 -8.44 -3.92
C VAL A 91 -1.65 -9.12 -2.57
N ILE A 92 -2.69 -9.20 -1.74
CA ILE A 92 -2.62 -9.87 -0.43
C ILE A 92 -2.34 -11.37 -0.63
N LEU A 93 -3.04 -12.04 -1.55
CA LEU A 93 -2.85 -13.46 -1.81
C LEU A 93 -1.41 -13.77 -2.21
N PHE A 94 -0.90 -13.13 -3.27
CA PHE A 94 0.45 -13.42 -3.76
C PHE A 94 1.54 -12.91 -2.81
N GLY A 95 1.33 -11.76 -2.16
CA GLY A 95 2.28 -11.18 -1.22
C GLY A 95 2.45 -12.04 0.03
N VAL A 96 1.34 -12.41 0.67
CA VAL A 96 1.35 -13.24 1.89
C VAL A 96 1.80 -14.65 1.57
N PHE A 97 1.33 -15.24 0.48
CA PHE A 97 1.75 -16.60 0.08
C PHE A 97 3.24 -16.68 -0.22
N SER A 98 3.79 -15.72 -0.98
CA SER A 98 5.22 -15.69 -1.28
C SER A 98 6.07 -15.47 -0.02
N ALA A 99 5.63 -14.56 0.86
CA ALA A 99 6.29 -14.34 2.15
C ALA A 99 6.27 -15.60 3.02
N PHE A 100 5.16 -16.33 3.03
CA PHE A 100 5.04 -17.61 3.73
C PHE A 100 6.03 -18.66 3.19
N VAL A 101 6.12 -18.83 1.86
CA VAL A 101 7.05 -19.78 1.24
C VAL A 101 8.50 -19.43 1.60
N ILE A 102 8.89 -18.15 1.48
CA ILE A 102 10.25 -17.72 1.83
C ILE A 102 10.53 -17.93 3.33
N ALA A 103 9.57 -17.58 4.19
CA ALA A 103 9.70 -17.79 5.63
C ALA A 103 9.86 -19.28 5.98
N LEU A 104 9.11 -20.16 5.30
CA LEU A 104 9.19 -21.61 5.49
C LEU A 104 10.56 -22.16 5.05
N ILE A 105 11.06 -21.74 3.89
CA ILE A 105 12.40 -22.12 3.39
C ILE A 105 13.47 -21.65 4.38
N LYS A 106 13.44 -20.36 4.76
CA LYS A 106 14.40 -19.77 5.71
C LYS A 106 14.40 -20.51 7.04
N THR A 107 13.23 -20.80 7.59
CA THR A 107 13.10 -21.47 8.89
C THR A 107 13.63 -22.90 8.83
N THR A 108 13.33 -23.64 7.75
CA THR A 108 13.82 -25.01 7.57
C THR A 108 15.34 -25.06 7.39
N LEU A 109 15.91 -24.12 6.63
CA LEU A 109 17.37 -24.03 6.43
C LEU A 109 18.12 -23.75 7.74
N ILE A 110 17.63 -22.82 8.55
CA ILE A 110 18.20 -22.51 9.87
C ILE A 110 18.14 -23.75 10.78
N GLN A 111 17.03 -24.49 10.77
CA GLN A 111 16.90 -25.71 11.57
C GLN A 111 17.84 -26.86 11.11
N TRP A 112 18.24 -26.87 9.85
CA TRP A 112 19.17 -27.87 9.29
C TRP A 112 20.65 -27.49 9.44
N GLY A 113 20.97 -26.40 10.15
CA GLY A 113 22.35 -25.96 10.39
C GLY A 113 23.00 -25.23 9.21
N GLY A 114 22.20 -24.82 8.21
CA GLY A 114 22.63 -23.93 7.14
C GLY A 114 22.42 -22.47 7.59
N LEU A 115 23.50 -21.87 8.11
CA LEU A 115 23.63 -20.60 8.87
C LEU A 115 23.41 -20.73 10.39
#